data_AF-A0A367ZCC3-F1
#
_entry.id   AF-A0A367ZCC3-F1
#
_cell.length_a   1.000
_cell.length_b   1.000
_cell.length_c   1.000
_cell.angle_alpha   90.00
_cell.angle_beta   90.00
_cell.angle_gamma   90.00
#
_symmetry.space_group_name_H-M   'P 1'
#
loop_
_entity.id
_entity.type
_entity.pdbx_description
1 polymer ?
#
loop_
_entity_poly.entity_id
_entity_poly.type
_entity_poly.pdbx_seq_one_letter_code
_entity_poly.pdbx_strand_id
1 'polypeptide(L)'
;MKTNSYLQRLLGENEKILLITRQHWLILARNILVEVLLILAIFVASLLLIILMNIAAVIVIPIGFLIMLLPIGSLALDVARWSNSQFILTNRRVIQITGIFNKTTEDSSLEKVNDVRMVQTFLGRLFDYGDIEIMTASELGVNTFRRISKPVEFKTAMLNAKEKLERGDEYHSEDVQREDIPALIANLDLLRKQGIITEEEFNQKKKELLSRL
;
A
#
# COMPACT_ATOMS: atom_id res chain seq x y z
N MET A 1 -10.35 -7.03 -0.28
CA MET A 1 -9.63 -6.34 -1.37
C MET A 1 -8.87 -7.41 -2.16
N LYS A 2 -9.16 -7.65 -3.44
CA LYS A 2 -8.57 -8.79 -4.18
C LYS A 2 -7.07 -8.58 -4.40
N THR A 3 -6.24 -9.44 -3.84
CA THR A 3 -4.80 -9.49 -4.13
C THR A 3 -4.62 -9.87 -5.60
N ASN A 4 -3.87 -9.07 -6.36
CA ASN A 4 -3.64 -9.32 -7.78
C ASN A 4 -2.80 -10.62 -7.93
N SER A 5 -3.15 -11.49 -8.88
CA SER A 5 -2.44 -12.76 -9.14
C SER A 5 -0.93 -12.54 -9.37
N TYR A 6 -0.56 -11.39 -9.94
CA TYR A 6 0.84 -10.99 -10.11
C TYR A 6 1.58 -10.85 -8.77
N LEU A 7 0.94 -10.23 -7.78
CA LEU A 7 1.56 -9.96 -6.48
C LEU A 7 1.78 -11.25 -5.69
N GLN A 8 0.85 -12.20 -5.77
CA GLN A 8 1.01 -13.53 -5.15
C GLN A 8 2.22 -14.29 -5.69
N ARG A 9 2.58 -14.10 -6.96
CA ARG A 9 3.76 -14.73 -7.57
C ARG A 9 5.08 -14.09 -7.15
N LEU A 10 5.04 -12.89 -6.58
CA LEU A 10 6.23 -12.20 -6.07
C LEU A 10 6.55 -12.57 -4.62
N LEU A 11 5.60 -13.17 -3.89
CA LEU A 11 5.78 -13.53 -2.49
C LEU A 11 6.66 -14.78 -2.36
N GLY A 12 7.62 -14.73 -1.44
CA GLY A 12 8.41 -15.90 -1.04
C GLY A 12 7.61 -16.90 -0.21
N GLU A 13 8.21 -18.06 0.06
CA GLU A 13 7.63 -19.07 0.95
C GLU A 13 7.37 -18.47 2.34
N ASN A 14 6.15 -18.68 2.87
CA ASN A 14 5.67 -18.11 4.14
C ASN A 14 5.64 -16.57 4.23
N GLU A 15 5.76 -15.85 3.10
CA GLU A 15 5.60 -14.40 3.05
C GLU A 15 4.10 -14.03 3.01
N LYS A 16 3.66 -13.21 3.95
CA LYS A 16 2.28 -12.75 4.07
C LYS A 16 2.21 -11.24 3.90
N ILE A 17 1.20 -10.79 3.17
CA ILE A 17 0.91 -9.37 3.01
C ILE A 17 0.22 -8.88 4.28
N LEU A 18 0.78 -7.85 4.90
CA LEU A 18 0.23 -7.22 6.10
C LEU A 18 -0.66 -6.03 5.74
N LEU A 19 -0.20 -5.21 4.77
CA LEU A 19 -0.92 -4.01 4.36
C LEU A 19 -0.68 -3.71 2.87
N ILE A 20 -1.72 -3.26 2.18
CA ILE A 20 -1.62 -2.74 0.81
C ILE A 20 -2.16 -1.31 0.83
N THR A 21 -1.31 -0.35 0.51
CA THR A 21 -1.71 1.05 0.29
C THR A 21 -1.41 1.50 -1.14
N ARG A 22 -1.93 2.67 -1.48
CA ARG A 22 -1.79 3.29 -2.80
C ARG A 22 -1.51 4.77 -2.64
N GLN A 23 -1.04 5.38 -3.73
CA GLN A 23 -0.89 6.82 -3.78
C GLN A 23 -2.25 7.50 -3.57
N HIS A 24 -2.25 8.59 -2.82
CA HIS A 24 -3.47 9.32 -2.47
C HIS A 24 -4.15 9.93 -3.70
N TRP A 25 -5.47 9.89 -3.74
CA TRP A 25 -6.28 10.36 -4.88
C TRP A 25 -6.15 11.87 -5.12
N LEU A 26 -5.84 12.66 -4.09
CA LEU A 26 -5.63 14.12 -4.21
C LEU A 26 -4.51 14.46 -5.21
N ILE A 27 -3.52 13.57 -5.38
CA ILE A 27 -2.46 13.76 -6.35
C ILE A 27 -3.03 13.69 -7.77
N LEU A 28 -3.91 12.73 -8.03
CA LEU A 28 -4.61 12.63 -9.29
C LEU A 28 -5.57 13.80 -9.49
N ALA A 29 -6.31 14.20 -8.46
CA ALA A 29 -7.22 15.34 -8.52
C ALA A 29 -6.50 16.66 -8.84
N ARG A 30 -5.32 16.88 -8.26
CA ARG A 30 -4.47 18.03 -8.58
C ARG A 30 -4.03 18.00 -10.04
N ASN A 31 -3.59 16.85 -10.55
CA ASN A 31 -3.18 16.72 -11.95
C ASN A 31 -4.36 16.98 -12.90
N ILE A 32 -5.54 16.39 -12.62
CA ILE A 32 -6.79 16.66 -13.36
C ILE A 32 -7.10 18.16 -13.38
N LEU A 33 -7.01 18.85 -12.25
CA LEU A 33 -7.30 20.28 -12.17
C LEU A 33 -6.37 21.10 -13.08
N VAL A 34 -5.06 20.82 -13.07
CA VAL A 34 -4.09 21.52 -13.93
C VAL A 34 -4.39 21.27 -15.40
N GLU A 35 -4.65 20.02 -15.79
CA GLU A 35 -4.97 19.65 -17.18
C GLU A 35 -6.27 20.31 -17.66
N VAL A 36 -7.30 20.36 -16.82
CA VAL A 36 -8.57 21.05 -17.12
C VAL A 36 -8.35 22.56 -17.32
N LEU A 37 -7.53 23.19 -16.48
CA LEU A 37 -7.19 24.61 -16.64
C LEU A 37 -6.39 24.87 -17.92
N LEU A 38 -5.47 23.98 -18.30
CA LEU A 38 -4.74 24.07 -19.55
C LEU A 38 -5.68 23.94 -20.76
N ILE A 39 -6.59 22.97 -20.74
CA ILE A 39 -7.62 22.80 -21.78
C ILE A 39 -8.48 24.06 -21.90
N LEU A 40 -8.92 24.62 -20.77
CA LEU A 40 -9.71 25.85 -20.75
C LEU A 40 -8.91 27.04 -21.31
N ALA A 41 -7.64 27.17 -20.94
CA ALA A 41 -6.77 28.23 -21.45
C ALA A 41 -6.57 28.14 -22.97
N ILE A 42 -6.35 26.92 -23.51
CA ILE A 42 -6.26 26.69 -24.95
C ILE A 42 -7.57 27.07 -25.63
N PHE A 43 -8.70 26.66 -25.07
CA PHE A 43 -10.03 26.97 -25.62
C PHE A 43 -10.28 28.48 -25.67
N VAL A 44 -10.02 29.20 -24.57
CA VAL A 44 -10.17 30.66 -24.50
C VAL A 44 -9.22 31.36 -25.47
N ALA A 45 -7.96 30.91 -25.56
CA ALA A 45 -6.99 31.46 -26.51
C ALA A 45 -7.45 31.28 -27.96
N SER A 46 -7.94 30.08 -28.32
CA SER A 46 -8.52 29.84 -29.65
C SER A 46 -9.71 30.76 -29.94
N LEU A 47 -10.58 30.99 -28.97
CA LEU A 47 -11.71 31.92 -29.11
C LEU A 47 -11.24 33.36 -29.34
N LEU A 48 -10.25 33.83 -28.56
CA LEU A 48 -9.70 35.18 -28.70
C LEU A 48 -9.00 35.38 -30.05
N LEU A 49 -8.29 34.38 -30.58
CA LEU A 49 -7.69 34.44 -31.92
C LEU A 49 -8.73 34.63 -33.03
N ILE A 50 -9.88 33.97 -32.90
CA ILE A 50 -10.98 34.10 -33.87
C ILE A 50 -11.63 35.48 -33.77
N ILE A 51 -11.95 35.94 -32.54
CA ILE A 51 -12.75 37.16 -32.34
C ILE A 51 -11.90 38.43 -32.46
N LEU A 52 -10.73 38.50 -31.79
CA LEU A 52 -9.94 39.73 -31.69
C LEU A 52 -8.99 39.88 -32.89
N MET A 53 -8.40 38.79 -33.35
CA MET A 53 -7.43 38.81 -34.45
C MET A 53 -8.06 38.48 -35.81
N ASN A 54 -9.36 38.20 -35.84
CA ASN A 54 -10.13 37.85 -37.04
C ASN A 54 -9.49 36.72 -37.87
N ILE A 55 -8.83 35.77 -37.20
CA ILE A 55 -8.24 34.62 -37.87
C ILE A 55 -9.37 33.66 -38.23
N ALA A 56 -9.35 33.14 -39.47
CA ALA A 56 -10.39 32.26 -39.96
C ALA A 56 -10.57 31.03 -39.05
N ALA A 57 -11.80 30.82 -38.57
CA ALA A 57 -12.14 29.72 -37.66
C ALA A 57 -11.80 28.34 -38.24
N VAL A 58 -11.87 28.19 -39.57
CA VAL A 58 -11.48 26.97 -40.29
C VAL A 58 -10.01 26.58 -40.08
N ILE A 59 -9.15 27.54 -39.72
CA ILE A 59 -7.73 27.32 -39.40
C ILE A 59 -7.57 27.08 -37.89
N VAL A 60 -8.18 27.93 -37.06
CA VAL A 60 -7.95 27.92 -35.61
C VAL A 60 -8.55 26.69 -34.93
N ILE A 61 -9.78 26.28 -35.30
CA ILE A 61 -10.49 25.17 -34.67
C ILE A 61 -9.72 23.84 -34.78
N PRO A 62 -9.28 23.38 -35.98
CA PRO A 62 -8.58 22.09 -36.07
C PRO A 62 -7.23 22.11 -35.34
N ILE A 63 -6.51 23.24 -35.37
CA ILE A 63 -5.23 23.38 -34.65
C ILE A 63 -5.47 23.37 -33.13
N GLY A 64 -6.44 24.14 -32.64
CA GLY A 64 -6.80 24.19 -31.23
C GLY A 64 -7.25 22.82 -30.71
N PHE A 65 -8.05 22.09 -31.51
CA PHE A 65 -8.46 20.72 -31.20
C PHE A 65 -7.26 19.78 -31.12
N LEU A 66 -6.34 19.84 -32.10
CA LEU A 66 -5.13 19.01 -32.11
C LEU A 66 -4.25 19.26 -30.88
N ILE A 67 -4.08 20.52 -30.49
CA ILE A 67 -3.30 20.89 -29.29
C ILE A 67 -4.01 20.41 -28.02
N MET A 68 -5.35 20.46 -27.97
CA MET A 68 -6.14 20.00 -26.83
C MET A 68 -6.07 18.47 -26.61
N LEU A 69 -5.69 17.69 -27.62
CA LEU A 69 -5.47 16.25 -27.44
C LEU A 69 -4.24 15.93 -26.57
N LEU A 70 -3.25 16.83 -26.51
CA LEU A 70 -2.04 16.63 -25.71
C LEU A 70 -2.34 16.53 -24.19
N PRO A 71 -3.03 17.49 -23.54
CA PRO A 71 -3.38 17.38 -22.12
C PRO A 71 -4.31 16.21 -21.83
N ILE A 72 -5.21 15.85 -22.76
CA ILE A 72 -6.08 14.67 -22.61
C ILE A 72 -5.26 13.37 -22.58
N GLY A 73 -4.29 13.23 -23.52
CA GLY A 73 -3.40 12.08 -23.55
C GLY A 73 -2.49 12.00 -22.31
N SER A 74 -1.95 13.15 -21.88
CA SER A 74 -1.17 13.27 -20.64
C SER A 74 -1.99 12.81 -19.43
N LEU A 75 -3.22 13.29 -19.30
CA LEU A 75 -4.13 12.92 -18.21
C LEU A 75 -4.40 11.41 -18.18
N ALA A 76 -4.66 10.79 -19.34
CA ALA A 76 -4.88 9.36 -19.42
C ALA A 76 -3.65 8.55 -18.91
N LEU A 77 -2.44 9.00 -19.26
CA LEU A 77 -1.21 8.38 -18.77
C LEU A 77 -1.04 8.56 -17.26
N ASP A 78 -1.35 9.73 -16.71
CA ASP A 78 -1.25 9.99 -15.28
C ASP A 78 -2.25 9.16 -14.46
N VAL A 79 -3.49 9.02 -14.94
CA VAL A 79 -4.49 8.10 -14.37
C VAL A 79 -3.97 6.66 -14.40
N ALA A 80 -3.38 6.26 -15.53
CA ALA A 80 -2.81 4.92 -15.68
C ALA A 80 -1.63 4.68 -14.72
N ARG A 81 -0.72 5.64 -14.55
CA ARG A 81 0.40 5.54 -13.59
C ARG A 81 -0.10 5.47 -12.15
N TRP A 82 -1.03 6.34 -11.79
CA TRP A 82 -1.60 6.40 -10.44
C TRP A 82 -2.34 5.10 -10.08
N SER A 83 -3.15 4.57 -11.00
CA SER A 83 -3.92 3.34 -10.77
C SER A 83 -3.06 2.08 -10.70
N ASN A 84 -1.90 2.07 -11.35
CA ASN A 84 -0.94 0.96 -11.32
C ASN A 84 0.09 1.05 -10.19
N SER A 85 0.19 2.17 -9.48
CA SER A 85 1.13 2.36 -8.38
C SER A 85 0.61 1.75 -7.08
N GLN A 86 1.36 0.83 -6.48
CA GLN A 86 1.00 0.14 -5.25
C GLN A 86 2.18 0.07 -4.29
N PHE A 87 1.91 0.30 -3.00
CA PHE A 87 2.89 0.14 -1.93
C PHE A 87 2.41 -0.97 -1.01
N ILE A 88 3.23 -2.00 -0.83
CA ILE A 88 2.84 -3.23 -0.17
C ILE A 88 3.82 -3.49 0.96
N LEU A 89 3.28 -3.77 2.14
CA LEU A 89 4.04 -4.19 3.30
C LEU A 89 3.78 -5.69 3.51
N THR A 90 4.86 -6.46 3.58
CA THR A 90 4.83 -7.87 3.96
C THR A 90 5.49 -8.07 5.32
N ASN A 91 5.49 -9.30 5.83
CA ASN A 91 6.23 -9.67 7.03
C ASN A 91 7.74 -9.72 6.85
N ARG A 92 8.28 -9.56 5.62
CA ARG A 92 9.71 -9.64 5.35
C ARG A 92 10.29 -8.36 4.74
N ARG A 93 9.49 -7.63 3.96
CA ARG A 93 9.95 -6.48 3.16
C ARG A 93 8.81 -5.52 2.86
N VAL A 94 9.18 -4.34 2.38
CA VAL A 94 8.27 -3.45 1.67
C VAL A 94 8.53 -3.54 0.17
N ILE A 95 7.47 -3.43 -0.61
CA ILE A 95 7.46 -3.59 -2.06
C ILE A 95 6.76 -2.38 -2.67
N GLN A 96 7.42 -1.70 -3.60
CA GLN A 96 6.83 -0.67 -4.44
C GLN A 96 6.69 -1.18 -5.87
N ILE A 97 5.46 -1.24 -6.36
CA ILE A 97 5.17 -1.61 -7.75
C ILE A 97 4.73 -0.35 -8.49
N THR A 98 5.41 -0.01 -9.57
CA THR A 98 5.08 1.13 -10.43
C THR A 98 5.18 0.78 -11.91
N GLY A 99 4.58 1.62 -12.76
CA GLY A 99 4.65 1.49 -14.22
C GLY A 99 3.37 0.96 -14.87
N ILE A 100 3.20 1.26 -16.16
CA ILE A 100 1.99 0.94 -16.94
C ILE A 100 2.23 -0.31 -17.81
N PHE A 101 3.11 -0.18 -18.80
CA PHE A 101 3.50 -1.27 -19.70
C PHE A 101 4.69 -2.04 -19.12
N ASN A 102 5.74 -1.31 -18.77
CA ASN A 102 6.89 -1.83 -18.04
C ASN A 102 6.60 -1.72 -16.56
N LYS A 103 6.62 -2.85 -15.84
CA LYS A 103 6.49 -2.86 -14.39
C LYS A 103 7.86 -2.81 -13.74
N THR A 104 8.03 -1.89 -12.81
CA THR A 104 9.20 -1.79 -11.94
C THR A 104 8.77 -2.18 -10.54
N THR A 105 9.46 -3.14 -9.96
CA THR A 105 9.24 -3.62 -8.60
C THR A 105 10.50 -3.34 -7.80
N GLU A 106 10.38 -2.51 -6.77
CA GLU A 106 11.46 -2.17 -5.86
C GLU A 106 11.17 -2.75 -4.49
N ASP A 107 12.10 -3.58 -4.00
CA ASP A 107 11.96 -4.30 -2.74
C ASP A 107 12.97 -3.76 -1.73
N SER A 108 12.52 -3.53 -0.49
CA SER A 108 13.42 -3.17 0.61
C SER A 108 13.16 -4.10 1.79
N SER A 109 14.15 -4.94 2.13
CA SER A 109 14.06 -5.88 3.25
C SER A 109 13.91 -5.14 4.57
N LEU A 110 12.93 -5.52 5.40
CA LEU A 110 12.69 -4.93 6.72
C LEU A 110 13.89 -5.13 7.66
N GLU A 111 14.61 -6.23 7.48
CA GLU A 111 15.84 -6.54 8.22
C GLU A 111 16.93 -5.48 7.97
N LYS A 112 17.01 -4.99 6.72
CA LYS A 112 18.01 -3.99 6.30
C LYS A 112 17.56 -2.54 6.49
N VAL A 113 16.36 -2.31 7.03
CA VAL A 113 15.86 -0.97 7.35
C VAL A 113 16.54 -0.47 8.62
N ASN A 114 17.24 0.65 8.51
CA ASN A 114 17.89 1.33 9.62
C ASN A 114 16.96 2.34 10.28
N ASP A 115 16.28 3.16 9.47
CA ASP A 115 15.37 4.19 9.97
C ASP A 115 14.19 4.41 9.01
N VAL A 116 13.09 4.89 9.57
CA VAL A 116 11.83 5.17 8.88
C VAL A 116 11.36 6.57 9.26
N ARG A 117 11.55 7.50 8.32
CA ARG A 117 11.08 8.87 8.46
C ARG A 117 9.74 9.03 7.75
N MET A 118 8.80 9.69 8.42
CA MET A 118 7.49 10.01 7.84
C MET A 118 7.33 11.53 7.84
N VAL A 119 6.98 12.08 6.68
CA VAL A 119 6.81 13.50 6.47
C VAL A 119 5.36 13.76 6.08
N GLN A 120 4.67 14.56 6.89
CA GLN A 120 3.28 14.92 6.66
C GLN A 120 3.11 16.43 6.77
N THR A 121 2.58 17.05 5.71
CA THR A 121 2.25 18.48 5.72
C THR A 121 0.96 18.72 6.50
N PHE A 122 0.60 19.99 6.75
CA PHE A 122 -0.70 20.32 7.35
C PHE A 122 -1.88 19.75 6.55
N LEU A 123 -1.89 19.95 5.23
CA LEU A 123 -2.91 19.36 4.35
C LEU A 123 -2.80 17.84 4.31
N GLY A 124 -1.58 17.30 4.37
CA GLY A 124 -1.35 15.86 4.50
C GLY A 124 -2.03 15.26 5.72
N ARG A 125 -2.03 15.95 6.86
CA ARG A 125 -2.73 15.51 8.08
C ARG A 125 -4.25 15.60 7.92
N LEU A 126 -4.74 16.67 7.31
CA LEU A 126 -6.16 16.87 7.09
C LEU A 126 -6.77 15.83 6.13
N PHE A 127 -6.02 15.45 5.10
CA PHE A 127 -6.46 14.51 4.06
C PHE A 127 -5.82 13.12 4.19
N ASP A 128 -5.14 12.82 5.30
CA ASP A 128 -4.49 11.54 5.60
C ASP A 128 -3.57 10.98 4.49
N TYR A 129 -2.68 11.84 3.97
CA TYR A 129 -1.60 11.43 3.07
C TYR A 129 -0.24 12.00 3.49
N GLY A 130 0.83 11.31 3.14
CA GLY A 130 2.19 11.74 3.47
C GLY A 130 3.27 10.95 2.72
N ASP A 131 4.53 11.28 3.01
CA ASP A 131 5.68 10.59 2.44
C ASP A 131 6.32 9.68 3.51
N ILE A 132 6.77 8.50 3.10
CA ILE A 132 7.58 7.60 3.95
C ILE A 132 8.94 7.42 3.29
N GLU A 133 9.98 7.81 4.00
CA GLU A 133 11.38 7.65 3.63
C GLU A 133 11.95 6.47 4.42
N ILE A 134 12.43 5.47 3.70
CA ILE A 134 12.96 4.22 4.23
C ILE A 134 14.45 4.22 3.96
N MET A 135 15.23 4.31 5.04
CA MET A 135 16.68 4.33 4.98
C MET A 135 17.17 2.91 5.20
N THR A 136 17.93 2.38 4.24
CA THR A 136 18.47 1.02 4.33
C THR A 136 19.99 1.05 4.42
N ALA A 137 20.58 -0.03 4.95
CA ALA A 137 22.03 -0.19 4.99
C ALA A 137 22.68 -0.43 3.61
N SER A 138 21.90 -0.46 2.51
CA SER A 138 22.38 -0.75 1.16
C SER A 138 22.84 0.51 0.41
N GLU A 139 23.71 0.35 -0.59
CA GLU A 139 24.30 1.46 -1.39
C GLU A 139 23.26 2.32 -2.16
N LEU A 140 22.02 1.85 -2.29
CA LEU A 140 20.91 2.58 -2.92
C LEU A 140 20.26 3.64 -2.00
N GLY A 141 20.75 3.82 -0.78
CA GLY A 141 20.65 5.06 0.00
C GLY A 141 19.29 5.31 0.68
N VAL A 142 18.21 5.51 -0.07
CA VAL A 142 16.89 5.86 0.49
C VAL A 142 15.78 5.45 -0.50
N ASN A 143 14.82 4.63 -0.05
CA ASN A 143 13.58 4.40 -0.81
C ASN A 143 12.48 5.32 -0.28
N THR A 144 11.78 6.06 -1.15
CA THR A 144 10.77 7.04 -0.73
C THR A 144 9.41 6.74 -1.35
N PHE A 145 8.45 6.39 -0.50
CA PHE A 145 7.05 6.23 -0.89
C PHE A 145 6.35 7.58 -0.83
N ARG A 146 6.06 8.15 -2.01
CA ARG A 146 5.54 9.52 -2.12
C ARG A 146 4.01 9.57 -2.08
N ARG A 147 3.48 10.42 -1.20
CA ARG A 147 2.06 10.78 -1.05
C ARG A 147 1.18 9.55 -0.92
N ILE A 148 1.61 8.62 -0.07
CA ILE A 148 0.83 7.42 0.23
C ILE A 148 -0.40 7.79 1.04
N SER A 149 -1.46 7.01 0.88
CA SER A 149 -2.65 7.11 1.71
C SER A 149 -2.38 6.46 3.07
N LYS A 150 -2.88 7.08 4.14
CA LYS A 150 -2.76 6.59 5.52
C LYS A 150 -1.30 6.32 5.95
N PRO A 151 -0.41 7.33 5.89
CA PRO A 151 1.01 7.15 6.16
C PRO A 151 1.30 6.70 7.60
N VAL A 152 0.47 7.11 8.56
CA VAL A 152 0.59 6.70 9.97
C VAL A 152 0.34 5.21 10.12
N GLU A 153 -0.76 4.70 9.53
CA GLU A 153 -1.09 3.27 9.55
C GLU A 153 0.03 2.44 8.91
N PHE A 154 0.55 2.89 7.76
CA PHE A 154 1.65 2.21 7.09
C PHE A 154 2.94 2.20 7.92
N LYS A 155 3.34 3.34 8.50
CA LYS A 155 4.53 3.43 9.35
C LYS A 155 4.42 2.51 10.57
N THR A 156 3.30 2.57 11.29
CA THR A 156 3.08 1.73 12.47
C THR A 156 3.09 0.25 12.12
N ALA A 157 2.39 -0.15 11.04
CA ALA A 157 2.39 -1.53 10.58
C ALA A 157 3.81 -2.01 10.20
N MET A 158 4.62 -1.15 9.58
CA MET A 158 5.98 -1.48 9.20
C MET A 158 6.92 -1.63 10.40
N LEU A 159 6.81 -0.74 11.40
CA LEU A 159 7.58 -0.86 12.64
C LEU A 159 7.23 -2.15 13.39
N ASN A 160 5.94 -2.45 13.52
CA ASN A 160 5.47 -3.69 14.14
C ASN A 160 5.96 -4.94 13.38
N ALA A 161 5.98 -4.88 12.04
CA ALA A 161 6.48 -5.98 11.21
C ALA A 161 7.99 -6.19 11.39
N LYS A 162 8.75 -5.10 11.45
CA LYS A 162 10.20 -5.14 11.70
C LYS A 162 10.52 -5.71 13.08
N GLU A 163 9.81 -5.26 14.12
CA GLU A 163 9.98 -5.76 15.49
C GLU A 163 9.71 -7.26 15.60
N LYS A 164 8.63 -7.74 14.96
CA LYS A 164 8.32 -9.19 14.89
C LYS A 164 9.40 -9.99 14.16
N LEU A 165 9.92 -9.45 13.05
CA LEU A 165 11.00 -10.08 12.31
C LEU A 165 12.28 -10.18 13.16
N GLU A 166 12.64 -9.13 13.90
CA GLU A 166 13.82 -9.08 14.76
C GLU A 166 13.73 -10.00 15.98
N ARG A 167 12.52 -10.18 16.54
CA ARG A 167 12.29 -11.16 17.61
C ARG A 167 12.51 -12.60 17.18
N GLY A 168 12.66 -12.87 15.88
CA GLY A 168 12.68 -14.23 15.37
C GLY A 168 11.32 -14.90 15.49
N ASP A 169 10.26 -14.09 15.68
CA ASP A 169 8.88 -14.52 15.48
C ASP A 169 8.67 -14.67 13.97
N GLU A 170 9.37 -15.63 13.37
CA GLU A 170 8.74 -16.40 12.31
C GLU A 170 7.33 -16.74 12.79
N TYR A 171 6.41 -16.87 11.85
CA TYR A 171 5.01 -17.19 12.08
C TYR A 171 4.86 -18.60 12.73
N HIS A 172 5.50 -18.86 13.86
CA HIS A 172 5.21 -19.92 14.78
C HIS A 172 3.87 -19.55 15.37
N SER A 173 2.87 -20.25 14.87
CA SER A 173 1.50 -20.37 15.38
C SER A 173 1.44 -20.85 16.85
N GLU A 174 2.51 -20.65 17.63
CA GLU A 174 2.68 -21.07 19.01
C GLU A 174 2.31 -19.96 20.00
N ASP A 175 2.49 -18.69 19.66
CA ASP A 175 2.13 -17.60 20.59
C ASP A 175 0.60 -17.40 20.69
N VAL A 176 -0.12 -17.71 19.62
CA VAL A 176 -1.60 -17.87 19.67
C VAL A 176 -1.98 -19.12 20.48
N GLN A 177 -1.15 -20.18 20.50
CA GLN A 177 -1.45 -21.35 21.32
C GLN A 177 -1.19 -21.11 22.80
N ARG A 178 -0.13 -20.37 23.18
CA ARG A 178 0.22 -20.12 24.60
C ARG A 178 -0.79 -19.23 25.32
N GLU A 179 -1.33 -18.20 24.66
CA GLU A 179 -2.43 -17.40 25.22
C GLU A 179 -3.75 -18.19 25.32
N ASP A 180 -3.93 -19.23 24.50
CA ASP A 180 -5.14 -20.06 24.50
C ASP A 180 -5.02 -21.33 25.37
N ILE A 181 -3.87 -21.69 25.97
CA ILE A 181 -3.75 -22.91 26.80
C ILE A 181 -4.81 -22.93 27.93
N PRO A 182 -5.04 -21.84 28.67
CA PRO A 182 -6.13 -21.78 29.65
C PRO A 182 -7.53 -21.98 29.03
N ALA A 183 -7.76 -21.43 27.83
CA ALA A 183 -9.04 -21.55 27.11
C ALA A 183 -9.27 -22.97 26.56
N LEU A 184 -8.22 -23.63 26.08
CA LEU A 184 -8.22 -25.04 25.67
C LEU A 184 -8.51 -25.97 26.85
N ILE A 185 -7.91 -25.71 28.02
CA ILE A 185 -8.22 -26.47 29.24
C ILE A 185 -9.68 -26.27 29.66
N ALA A 186 -10.23 -25.06 29.53
CA ALA A 186 -11.64 -24.78 29.81
C ALA A 186 -12.59 -25.52 28.84
N ASN A 187 -12.28 -25.54 27.55
CA ASN A 187 -13.04 -26.31 26.55
C ASN A 187 -12.97 -27.82 26.81
N LEU A 188 -11.82 -28.36 27.20
CA LEU A 188 -11.69 -29.76 27.59
C LEU A 188 -12.55 -30.10 28.81
N ASP A 189 -12.68 -29.20 29.80
CA ASP A 189 -13.56 -29.42 30.96
C ASP A 189 -15.05 -29.39 30.56
N LEU A 190 -15.44 -28.59 29.56
CA LEU A 190 -16.79 -28.62 29.00
C LEU A 190 -17.11 -29.96 28.33
N LEU A 191 -16.18 -30.50 27.53
CA LEU A 191 -16.35 -31.80 26.88
C LEU A 191 -16.45 -32.94 27.90
N ARG A 192 -15.70 -32.87 29.00
CA ARG A 192 -15.80 -33.80 30.12
C ARG A 192 -17.16 -33.74 30.79
N LYS A 193 -17.67 -32.52 31.07
CA LYS A 193 -19.00 -32.30 31.66
C LYS A 193 -20.14 -32.76 30.76
N GLN A 194 -19.95 -32.72 29.43
CA GLN A 194 -20.90 -33.24 28.45
C GLN A 194 -20.81 -34.77 28.27
N GLY A 195 -19.87 -35.44 28.94
CA GLY A 195 -19.66 -36.88 28.82
C GLY A 195 -19.04 -37.32 27.49
N ILE A 196 -18.45 -36.37 26.73
CA ILE A 196 -17.82 -36.63 25.43
C ILE A 196 -16.42 -37.23 25.61
N ILE A 197 -15.71 -36.83 26.67
CA ILE A 197 -14.40 -37.36 27.03
C ILE A 197 -14.39 -37.84 28.48
N THR A 198 -13.53 -38.81 28.76
CA THR A 198 -13.37 -39.39 30.09
C THR A 198 -12.47 -38.53 30.99
N GLU A 199 -12.55 -38.75 32.32
CA GLU A 199 -11.71 -38.07 33.31
C GLU A 199 -10.21 -38.35 33.09
N GLU A 200 -9.86 -39.56 32.63
CA GLU A 200 -8.48 -39.94 32.30
C GLU A 200 -7.96 -39.20 31.06
N GLU A 201 -8.75 -39.12 29.98
CA GLU A 201 -8.39 -38.41 28.76
C GLU A 201 -8.21 -36.90 29.01
N PHE A 202 -9.07 -36.31 29.84
CA PHE A 202 -8.95 -34.92 30.26
C PHE A 202 -7.63 -34.68 31.01
N ASN A 203 -7.31 -35.51 32.00
CA ASN A 203 -6.11 -35.32 32.82
C ASN A 203 -4.82 -35.53 32.00
N GLN A 204 -4.81 -36.48 31.07
CA GLN A 204 -3.69 -36.72 30.17
C GLN A 204 -3.45 -35.50 29.26
N LYS A 205 -4.51 -34.98 28.61
CA LYS A 205 -4.42 -33.82 27.71
C LYS A 205 -4.10 -32.53 28.46
N LYS A 206 -4.66 -32.32 29.65
CA LYS A 206 -4.32 -31.18 30.51
C LYS A 206 -2.84 -31.19 30.89
N LYS A 207 -2.28 -32.35 31.27
CA LYS A 207 -0.86 -32.49 31.61
C LYS A 207 0.04 -32.23 30.40
N GLU A 208 -0.36 -32.73 29.23
CA GLU A 208 0.33 -32.45 27.95
C GLU A 208 0.35 -30.95 27.65
N LEU A 209 -0.80 -30.27 27.75
CA LEU A 209 -0.92 -28.83 27.50
C LEU A 209 -0.15 -27.98 28.51
N LEU A 210 -0.17 -28.36 29.79
CA LEU A 210 0.59 -27.68 30.84
C LEU A 210 2.11 -27.84 30.68
N SER A 211 2.59 -28.91 30.03
CA SER A 211 4.02 -29.09 29.73
C SER A 211 4.53 -28.23 28.57
N ARG A 212 3.62 -27.58 27.82
CA ARG A 212 3.93 -26.65 26.72
C ARG A 212 3.95 -25.18 27.16
N LEU A 213 3.54 -24.89 28.40
CA LEU A 213 3.74 -23.61 29.10
C LEU A 213 5.17 -23.54 29.65
#